data_AF-A0A3B0T9H5-F1
#
_entry.id   AF-A0A3B0T9H5-F1
#
_cell.length_a   1.000
_cell.length_b   1.000
_cell.length_c   1.000
_cell.angle_alpha   90.00
_cell.angle_beta   90.00
_cell.angle_gamma   90.00
#
_symmetry.space_group_name_H-M   'P 1'
#
loop_
_entity.id
_entity.type
_entity.pdbx_description
1 polymer ?
#
loop_
_entity_poly.entity_id
_entity_poly.type
_entity_poly.pdbx_seq_one_letter_code
_entity_poly.pdbx_strand_id
1 'polypeptide(L)'
;MAELDIPAMDYDEHERTYDTFVEVFKTGTAGSIHALIAILLLTSVATGLGMAVAVVLTVAGVVASLIGFISGKGGWIAPAVISVLMIFQLIFVFS
;
A
#
# COMPACT_ATOMS: atom_id res chain seq x y z
N MET A 1 12.37 -1.18 52.00
CA MET A 1 12.46 -1.48 50.57
C MET A 1 12.43 -0.13 49.88
N ALA A 2 13.48 0.23 49.13
CA ALA A 2 13.49 1.49 48.40
C ALA A 2 12.37 1.40 47.35
N GLU A 3 11.36 2.24 47.49
CA GLU A 3 10.33 2.43 46.48
C GLU A 3 11.06 2.98 45.25
N LEU A 4 11.19 2.14 44.23
CA LEU A 4 11.71 2.57 42.94
C LEU A 4 10.66 3.55 42.41
N ASP A 5 10.98 4.83 42.45
CA ASP A 5 10.24 5.90 41.79
C ASP A 5 10.37 5.66 40.27
N ILE A 6 9.48 4.83 39.73
CA ILE A 6 9.45 4.52 38.30
C ILE A 6 8.90 5.76 37.60
N PRO A 7 9.67 6.42 36.73
CA PRO A 7 9.19 7.60 36.02
C PRO A 7 7.92 7.24 35.23
N ALA A 8 6.89 8.08 35.33
CA ALA A 8 5.65 7.90 34.59
C ALA A 8 5.95 7.84 33.09
N MET A 9 5.44 6.80 32.42
CA MET A 9 5.62 6.60 30.98
C MET A 9 4.86 7.69 30.20
N ASP A 10 5.54 8.32 29.25
CA ASP A 10 4.93 9.23 28.28
C ASP A 10 4.16 8.40 27.24
N TYR A 11 2.86 8.21 27.48
CA TYR A 11 1.97 7.44 26.61
C TYR A 11 1.68 8.17 25.29
N ASP A 12 1.69 9.51 25.27
CA ASP A 12 1.32 10.28 24.09
C ASP A 12 2.31 10.04 22.95
N GLU A 13 3.60 10.02 23.27
CA GLU A 13 4.65 9.72 22.28
C GLU A 13 4.67 8.23 21.87
N HIS A 14 4.31 7.35 22.80
CA HIS A 14 4.21 5.91 22.57
C HIS A 14 3.09 5.57 21.57
N GLU A 15 1.92 6.17 21.75
CA GLU A 15 0.77 6.02 20.84
C GLU A 15 1.04 6.64 19.47
N ARG A 16 1.67 7.83 19.43
CA ARG A 16 2.07 8.49 18.17
C ARG A 16 2.98 7.62 17.31
N THR A 17 3.97 6.99 17.94
CA THR A 17 4.91 6.08 17.24
C THR A 17 4.19 4.82 16.77
N TYR A 18 3.31 4.25 17.60
CA TYR A 18 2.51 3.08 17.25
C TYR A 18 1.60 3.36 16.04
N ASP A 19 0.86 4.46 16.05
CA ASP A 19 -0.03 4.84 14.96
C ASP A 19 0.74 5.06 13.65
N THR A 20 1.89 5.71 13.72
CA THR A 20 2.77 5.91 12.56
C THR A 20 3.27 4.57 12.02
N PHE A 21 3.73 3.67 12.91
CA PHE A 21 4.17 2.33 12.54
C PHE A 21 3.06 1.54 11.82
N VAL A 22 1.84 1.57 12.35
CA VAL A 22 0.69 0.87 11.78
C VAL A 22 0.35 1.42 10.39
N GLU A 23 0.32 2.74 10.21
CA GLU A 23 -0.01 3.34 8.91
C GLU A 23 1.08 3.11 7.85
N VAL A 24 2.36 3.12 8.25
CA VAL A 24 3.47 2.71 7.37
C VAL A 24 3.33 1.25 6.97
N PHE A 25 3.02 0.35 7.91
CA PHE A 25 2.81 -1.06 7.62
C PHE A 25 1.62 -1.29 6.68
N LYS A 26 0.47 -0.64 6.92
CA LYS A 26 -0.71 -0.73 6.03
C LYS A 26 -0.36 -0.31 4.60
N THR A 27 0.33 0.82 4.46
CA THR A 27 0.73 1.33 3.15
C THR A 27 1.75 0.42 2.47
N GLY A 28 2.73 -0.10 3.21
CA GLY A 28 3.70 -1.07 2.71
C GLY A 28 3.07 -2.39 2.28
N THR A 29 2.10 -2.90 3.03
CA THR A 29 1.33 -4.09 2.64
C THR A 29 0.51 -3.83 1.38
N ALA A 30 -0.20 -2.70 1.30
CA ALA A 30 -0.98 -2.34 0.12
C ALA A 30 -0.08 -2.21 -1.14
N GLY A 31 1.08 -1.55 -1.01
CA GLY A 31 2.06 -1.45 -2.08
C GLY A 31 2.67 -2.80 -2.49
N SER A 32 2.90 -3.71 -1.54
CA SER A 32 3.39 -5.07 -1.83
C SER A 32 2.34 -5.88 -2.61
N ILE A 33 1.07 -5.82 -2.20
CA ILE A 33 -0.04 -6.46 -2.92
C ILE A 33 -0.14 -5.90 -4.34
N HIS A 34 -0.06 -4.57 -4.47
CA HIS A 34 -0.05 -3.91 -5.77
C HIS A 34 1.08 -4.42 -6.66
N ALA A 35 2.31 -4.51 -6.15
CA ALA A 35 3.46 -4.99 -6.90
C ALA A 35 3.26 -6.45 -7.39
N LEU A 36 2.72 -7.32 -6.54
CA LEU A 36 2.42 -8.71 -6.93
C LEU A 36 1.37 -8.79 -8.03
N ILE A 37 0.29 -8.01 -7.92
CA ILE A 37 -0.76 -7.94 -8.94
C ILE A 37 -0.21 -7.34 -10.24
N ALA A 38 0.65 -6.33 -10.16
CA ALA A 38 1.29 -5.72 -11.31
C ALA A 38 2.19 -6.69 -12.07
N ILE A 39 3.01 -7.45 -11.35
CA ILE A 39 3.83 -8.52 -11.96
C ILE A 39 2.93 -9.52 -12.67
N LEU A 40 1.87 -10.00 -12.00
CA LEU A 40 0.93 -10.96 -12.60
C LEU A 40 0.23 -10.39 -13.85
N LEU A 41 -0.23 -9.13 -13.79
CA LEU A 41 -0.94 -8.50 -14.91
C LEU A 41 -0.02 -8.29 -16.10
N LEU A 42 1.20 -7.78 -15.88
CA LEU A 42 2.16 -7.51 -16.95
C LEU A 42 2.68 -8.80 -17.61
N THR A 43 2.73 -9.93 -16.89
CA THR A 43 3.09 -11.22 -17.48
C THR A 43 1.93 -11.93 -18.18
N SER A 44 0.69 -11.60 -17.82
CA SER A 44 -0.52 -12.25 -18.38
C SER A 44 -1.11 -11.52 -19.58
N VAL A 45 -0.86 -10.21 -19.71
CA VAL A 45 -1.43 -9.37 -20.76
C VAL A 45 -0.58 -9.42 -22.05
N ALA A 46 -1.25 -9.63 -23.19
CA ALA A 46 -0.65 -9.53 -24.53
C ALA A 46 -0.56 -8.08 -25.03
N THR A 47 0.07 -7.87 -26.20
CA THR A 47 0.27 -6.55 -26.81
C THR A 47 -1.05 -5.82 -27.11
N GLY A 48 -1.04 -4.47 -27.08
CA GLY A 48 -2.16 -3.63 -27.49
C GLY A 48 -2.74 -2.79 -26.35
N LEU A 49 -4.06 -2.54 -26.37
CA LEU A 49 -4.73 -1.70 -25.38
C LEU A 49 -4.61 -2.26 -23.96
N GLY A 50 -4.70 -3.58 -23.79
CA GLY A 50 -4.52 -4.24 -22.48
C GLY A 50 -3.16 -3.92 -21.86
N MET A 51 -2.09 -3.95 -22.66
CA MET A 51 -0.73 -3.65 -22.19
C MET A 51 -0.60 -2.17 -21.79
N ALA A 52 -1.18 -1.26 -22.58
CA ALA A 52 -1.16 0.17 -22.24
C ALA A 52 -1.87 0.44 -20.90
N VAL A 53 -3.05 -0.15 -20.67
CA VAL A 53 -3.78 -0.01 -19.41
C VAL A 53 -3.00 -0.63 -18.24
N ALA A 54 -2.39 -1.81 -18.43
CA ALA A 54 -1.60 -2.47 -17.39
C ALA A 54 -0.40 -1.62 -16.95
N VAL A 55 0.32 -1.02 -17.90
CA VAL A 55 1.44 -0.11 -17.60
C VAL A 55 0.95 1.13 -16.86
N VAL A 56 -0.14 1.76 -17.30
CA VAL A 56 -0.70 2.96 -16.64
C VAL A 56 -1.11 2.65 -15.20
N LEU A 57 -1.83 1.55 -14.97
CA LEU A 57 -2.26 1.17 -13.62
C LEU A 57 -1.07 0.81 -12.71
N THR A 58 -0.04 0.17 -13.26
CA THR A 58 1.19 -0.14 -12.52
C THR A 58 1.90 1.14 -12.07
N VAL A 59 2.13 2.08 -13.01
CA VAL A 59 2.80 3.35 -12.69
C VAL A 59 1.96 4.16 -11.70
N ALA A 60 0.64 4.24 -11.91
CA ALA A 60 -0.26 4.95 -11.02
C ALA A 60 -0.22 4.38 -9.59
N GLY A 61 -0.20 3.06 -9.42
CA GLY A 61 -0.18 2.44 -8.10
C GLY A 61 1.17 2.52 -7.40
N VAL A 62 2.29 2.53 -8.15
CA VAL A 62 3.61 2.86 -7.59
C VAL A 62 3.62 4.29 -7.07
N VAL A 63 3.17 5.26 -7.87
CA VAL A 63 3.09 6.68 -7.46
C VAL A 63 2.15 6.84 -6.26
N ALA A 64 0.98 6.20 -6.28
CA ALA A 64 0.05 6.25 -5.16
C ALA A 64 0.63 5.63 -3.87
N SER A 65 1.40 4.55 -3.99
CA SER A 65 2.09 3.94 -2.84
C SER A 65 3.14 4.88 -2.26
N LEU A 66 3.96 5.51 -3.13
CA LEU A 66 4.96 6.49 -2.71
C LEU A 66 4.33 7.68 -1.99
N ILE A 67 3.25 8.24 -2.55
CA ILE A 67 2.49 9.32 -1.90
C ILE A 67 1.92 8.82 -0.57
N GLY A 68 1.35 7.62 -0.54
CA GLY A 68 0.75 7.02 0.65
C GLY A 68 1.71 6.95 1.85
N PHE A 69 3.00 6.68 1.61
CA PHE A 69 4.00 6.65 2.69
C PHE A 69 4.21 8.01 3.37
N ILE A 70 3.91 9.10 2.66
CA ILE A 70 4.11 10.48 3.14
C ILE A 70 2.80 11.05 3.72
N SER A 71 1.64 10.58 3.22
CA SER A 71 0.31 11.05 3.60
C SER A 71 -0.11 10.67 5.03
N GLY A 72 0.52 9.67 5.64
CA GLY A 72 0.14 9.14 6.94
C GLY A 72 -1.21 8.41 6.88
N LYS A 73 -2.16 8.84 7.73
CA LYS A 73 -3.41 8.11 7.96
C LYS A 73 -4.22 7.92 6.68
N GLY A 74 -4.46 6.66 6.29
CA GLY A 74 -5.22 6.34 5.08
C GLY A 74 -4.42 6.38 3.78
N GLY A 75 -3.08 6.52 3.84
CA GLY A 75 -2.21 6.50 2.65
C GLY A 75 -2.32 5.21 1.81
N TRP A 76 -2.79 4.12 2.41
CA TRP A 76 -3.02 2.83 1.76
C TRP A 76 -4.24 2.81 0.80
N ILE A 77 -5.18 3.74 0.91
CA ILE A 77 -6.46 3.67 0.18
C ILE A 77 -6.22 3.81 -1.33
N ALA A 78 -5.45 4.81 -1.75
CA ALA A 78 -5.17 5.05 -3.17
C ALA A 78 -4.51 3.84 -3.87
N PRO A 79 -3.40 3.25 -3.36
CA PRO A 79 -2.82 2.07 -3.99
C PRO A 79 -3.75 0.84 -3.92
N ALA A 80 -4.60 0.72 -2.90
CA ALA A 80 -5.60 -0.34 -2.83
C ALA A 80 -6.67 -0.22 -3.93
N VAL A 81 -7.22 0.98 -4.15
CA VAL A 81 -8.19 1.24 -5.22
C VAL A 81 -7.62 0.89 -6.59
N ILE A 82 -6.37 1.28 -6.86
CA ILE A 82 -5.71 0.97 -8.13
C ILE A 82 -5.49 -0.55 -8.26
N SER A 83 -5.12 -1.23 -7.18
CA SER A 83 -4.98 -2.69 -7.18
C SER A 83 -6.29 -3.41 -7.51
N VAL A 84 -7.44 -2.91 -7.03
CA VAL A 84 -8.75 -3.43 -7.39
C VAL A 84 -9.04 -3.27 -8.88
N LEU A 85 -8.68 -2.15 -9.48
CA LEU A 85 -8.81 -1.95 -10.93
C LEU A 85 -7.94 -2.92 -11.74
N MET A 86 -6.73 -3.23 -11.25
CA MET A 86 -5.87 -4.23 -11.87
C MET A 86 -6.46 -5.65 -11.77
N ILE A 87 -7.07 -6.00 -10.64
CA ILE A 87 -7.80 -7.26 -10.49
C ILE A 87 -8.96 -7.31 -11.47
N PHE A 88 -9.71 -6.22 -11.63
CA PHE A 88 -10.79 -6.14 -12.60
C PHE A 88 -10.28 -6.39 -14.03
N GLN A 89 -9.14 -5.78 -14.41
CA GLN A 89 -8.51 -6.05 -15.70
C GLN A 89 -8.07 -7.51 -15.84
N LEU A 90 -7.47 -8.12 -14.81
CA LEU A 90 -7.08 -9.54 -14.83
C LEU A 90 -8.27 -10.46 -15.14
N ILE A 91 -9.46 -10.16 -14.61
CA ILE A 91 -10.66 -10.94 -14.91
C ILE A 91 -10.97 -10.95 -16.40
N PHE A 92 -10.84 -9.83 -17.11
CA PHE A 92 -11.05 -9.77 -18.57
C PHE A 92 -9.94 -10.44 -19.38
N VAL A 93 -8.75 -10.57 -18.81
CA VAL A 93 -7.62 -11.25 -19.46
C VAL A 93 -7.83 -12.76 -19.46
N PHE A 94 -8.48 -13.30 -18.42
CA PHE A 94 -8.72 -14.74 -18.25
C PHE A 94 -10.14 -15.21 -18.60
N SER A 95 -11.05 -14.30 -18.96
CA SER A 95 -12.42 -14.59 -19.44
C SER A 95 -12.45 -14.86 -20.93
#